data_AF-A0A8F1MBK3-F1
#
_entry.id   AF-A0A8F1MBK3-F1
#
_cell.length_a   1.000
_cell.length_b   1.000
_cell.length_c   1.000
_cell.angle_alpha   90.00
_cell.angle_beta   90.00
_cell.angle_gamma   90.00
#
_symmetry.space_group_name_H-M   'P 1'
#
loop_
_entity.id
_entity.type
_entity.pdbx_description
1 polymer ?
#
loop_
_entity_poly.entity_id
_entity_poly.type
_entity_poly.pdbx_seq_one_letter_code
_entity_poly.pdbx_strand_id
1 'polypeptide(L)'
;MYNILPKTIHEQPLSPETSSAIFSAAVNLLRYAEPSETSTEVIGLDFGRYREGHLDAKIRLAGDVALLGTYLRYHQKDRIVETKLGADNKWDSGITSRKNITNWFCSICPFDVDADPIRRLASNDETFSNGQLVQSIADIIASFPKENVRTDSVFYNQNPEIYEVTDDIAGDGKVRIDNGLYRIGGTESKLEIVELNRLPVKVRYSISTPYEHDGIETSMILDVTIGALGKGALSCHFYNPVGGRRHNITPKDIRQLEREIIEDVEAMAADKLSILKQP
;
A
#
# COMPACT_ATOMS: atom_id res chain seq x y z
N MET A 1 -38.29 4.82 4.83
CA MET A 1 -38.00 5.35 3.49
C MET A 1 -36.57 4.94 3.20
N TYR A 2 -36.29 4.24 2.10
CA TYR A 2 -34.91 3.88 1.78
C TYR A 2 -34.26 5.03 1.02
N ASN A 3 -33.07 5.44 1.44
CA ASN A 3 -32.32 6.44 0.70
C ASN A 3 -31.71 5.81 -0.56
N ILE A 4 -31.64 6.58 -1.65
CA ILE A 4 -31.18 6.13 -2.97
C ILE A 4 -29.92 6.93 -3.34
N LEU A 5 -28.79 6.23 -3.53
CA LEU A 5 -27.54 6.84 -3.99
C LEU A 5 -27.51 6.95 -5.54
N PRO A 6 -27.31 8.16 -6.11
CA PRO A 6 -27.32 8.35 -7.55
C PRO A 6 -25.99 7.96 -8.22
N LYS A 7 -26.05 7.42 -9.44
CA LYS A 7 -24.85 7.09 -10.24
C LYS A 7 -24.12 8.33 -10.74
N THR A 8 -22.78 8.26 -10.76
CA THR A 8 -21.89 9.18 -11.49
C THR A 8 -21.07 8.43 -12.53
N ILE A 9 -20.56 9.17 -13.52
CA ILE A 9 -19.67 8.66 -14.56
C ILE A 9 -18.21 9.01 -14.29
N HIS A 10 -17.93 9.90 -13.33
CA HIS A 10 -16.60 10.49 -13.13
C HIS A 10 -16.21 10.65 -11.65
N GLU A 11 -14.90 10.66 -11.41
CA GLU A 11 -14.27 11.09 -10.16
C GLU A 11 -14.57 12.58 -9.92
N GLN A 12 -14.78 12.95 -8.67
CA GLN A 12 -15.09 14.32 -8.27
C GLN A 12 -13.82 15.02 -7.81
N PRO A 13 -13.53 16.25 -8.24
CA PRO A 13 -12.39 17.00 -7.72
C PRO A 13 -12.61 17.28 -6.25
N LEU A 14 -11.58 17.05 -5.43
CA LEU A 14 -11.60 17.46 -4.02
C LEU A 14 -11.38 18.96 -3.90
N SER A 15 -11.96 19.57 -2.88
CA SER A 15 -11.62 20.93 -2.50
C SER A 15 -10.12 21.06 -2.18
N PRO A 16 -9.50 22.21 -2.51
CA PRO A 16 -8.10 22.49 -2.14
C PRO A 16 -7.86 22.39 -0.63
N GLU A 17 -8.82 22.82 0.18
CA GLU A 17 -8.78 22.79 1.64
C GLU A 17 -8.68 21.35 2.14
N THR A 18 -9.55 20.46 1.65
CA THR A 18 -9.56 19.03 2.01
C THR A 18 -8.27 18.34 1.57
N SER A 19 -7.83 18.60 0.35
CA SER A 19 -6.58 18.04 -0.17
C SER A 19 -5.38 18.46 0.69
N SER A 20 -5.34 19.73 1.10
CA SER A 20 -4.27 20.27 1.96
C SER A 20 -4.30 19.67 3.37
N ALA A 21 -5.48 19.53 3.98
CA ALA A 21 -5.63 18.95 5.31
C ALA A 21 -5.15 17.48 5.35
N ILE A 22 -5.67 16.64 4.45
CA ILE A 22 -5.29 15.22 4.36
C ILE A 22 -3.79 15.07 4.09
N PHE A 23 -3.24 15.85 3.16
CA PHE A 23 -1.82 15.81 2.86
C PHE A 23 -0.95 16.26 4.06
N SER A 24 -1.37 17.29 4.78
CA SER A 24 -0.66 17.77 5.97
C SER A 24 -0.65 16.74 7.09
N ALA A 25 -1.78 16.08 7.34
CA ALA A 25 -1.88 14.98 8.30
C ALA A 25 -1.00 13.79 7.89
N ALA A 26 -1.01 13.42 6.61
CA ALA A 26 -0.14 12.38 6.06
C ALA A 26 1.35 12.70 6.28
N VAL A 27 1.78 13.94 6.01
CA VAL A 27 3.16 14.37 6.26
C VAL A 27 3.52 14.30 7.75
N ASN A 28 2.60 14.65 8.65
CA ASN A 28 2.81 14.53 10.09
C ASN A 28 2.96 13.05 10.51
N LEU A 29 2.10 12.17 10.02
CA LEU A 29 2.21 10.73 10.24
C LEU A 29 3.56 10.17 9.78
N LEU A 30 4.01 10.49 8.56
CA LEU A 30 5.33 10.07 8.06
C LEU A 30 6.49 10.51 8.97
N ARG A 31 6.39 11.69 9.58
CA ARG A 31 7.48 12.25 10.40
C ARG A 31 7.52 11.67 11.79
N TYR A 32 6.36 11.31 12.33
CA TYR A 32 6.20 11.16 13.76
C TYR A 32 5.44 9.91 14.15
N ALA A 33 5.06 9.01 13.24
CA ALA A 33 4.37 7.77 13.58
C ALA A 33 4.96 6.57 12.84
N GLU A 34 4.98 5.41 13.49
CA GLU A 34 5.31 4.16 12.81
C GLU A 34 4.09 3.65 12.03
N PRO A 35 4.24 3.33 10.73
CA PRO A 35 3.16 2.77 9.93
C PRO A 35 2.85 1.33 10.33
N SER A 36 1.60 0.93 10.11
CA SER A 36 1.13 -0.44 10.34
C SER A 36 1.74 -1.43 9.35
N GLU A 37 1.90 -0.99 8.09
CA GLU A 37 2.65 -1.74 7.08
C GLU A 37 3.58 -0.80 6.32
N THR A 38 4.74 -1.31 5.92
CA THR A 38 5.66 -0.63 5.00
C THR A 38 5.96 -1.51 3.79
N SER A 39 6.26 -0.85 2.69
CA SER A 39 6.77 -1.48 1.48
C SER A 39 7.87 -0.60 0.90
N THR A 40 9.13 -1.00 1.02
CA THR A 40 10.26 -0.27 0.42
C THR A 40 10.77 -1.04 -0.79
N GLU A 41 10.93 -0.33 -1.91
CA GLU A 41 11.28 -0.89 -3.20
C GLU A 41 12.37 -0.05 -3.87
N VAL A 42 13.48 -0.68 -4.23
CA VAL A 42 14.47 -0.12 -5.16
C VAL A 42 14.07 -0.56 -6.56
N ILE A 43 13.93 0.40 -7.48
CA ILE A 43 13.47 0.16 -8.85
C ILE A 43 14.62 0.44 -9.84
N GLY A 44 14.90 -0.54 -10.69
CA GLY A 44 15.72 -0.35 -11.88
C GLY A 44 17.15 0.08 -11.56
N LEU A 45 17.72 -0.41 -10.47
CA LEU A 45 19.08 -0.07 -10.09
C LEU A 45 20.06 -0.73 -11.07
N ASP A 46 20.77 0.10 -11.84
CA ASP A 46 21.84 -0.35 -12.74
C ASP A 46 22.82 -1.29 -12.02
N PHE A 47 23.04 -2.47 -12.59
CA PHE A 47 23.85 -3.52 -12.00
C PHE A 47 24.74 -4.20 -13.06
N GLY A 48 25.96 -4.59 -12.66
CA GLY A 48 26.94 -5.22 -13.54
C GLY A 48 28.08 -4.29 -13.98
N ARG A 49 29.22 -4.88 -14.40
CA ARG A 49 30.47 -4.17 -14.78
C ARG A 49 30.29 -3.09 -15.86
N TYR A 50 29.23 -3.19 -16.67
CA TYR A 50 28.89 -2.22 -17.71
C TYR A 50 27.41 -1.79 -17.66
N ARG A 51 26.73 -1.92 -16.50
CA ARG A 51 25.30 -1.61 -16.34
C ARG A 51 24.39 -2.37 -17.33
N GLU A 52 24.74 -3.61 -17.67
CA GLU A 52 24.01 -4.41 -18.65
C GLU A 52 22.73 -5.05 -18.09
N GLY A 53 22.47 -4.87 -16.80
CA GLY A 53 21.28 -5.34 -16.12
C GLY A 53 20.80 -4.35 -15.06
N HIS A 54 19.66 -4.65 -14.46
CA HIS A 54 19.15 -3.91 -13.31
C HIS A 54 18.59 -4.83 -12.24
N LEU A 55 18.65 -4.34 -11.00
CA LEU A 55 18.11 -4.99 -9.81
C LEU A 55 16.86 -4.26 -9.35
N ASP A 56 15.79 -5.02 -9.15
CA ASP A 56 14.62 -4.62 -8.39
C ASP A 56 14.61 -5.37 -7.07
N ALA A 57 14.43 -4.66 -5.97
CA ALA A 57 14.41 -5.26 -4.64
C ALA A 57 13.27 -4.65 -3.85
N LYS A 58 12.38 -5.48 -3.30
CA LYS A 58 11.22 -5.05 -2.53
C LYS A 58 11.14 -5.76 -1.19
N ILE A 59 11.00 -5.00 -0.13
CA ILE A 59 10.73 -5.50 1.21
C ILE A 59 9.37 -4.97 1.67
N ARG A 60 8.47 -5.88 2.09
CA ARG A 60 7.20 -5.51 2.71
C ARG A 60 7.19 -6.00 4.14
N LEU A 61 6.83 -5.13 5.09
CA LEU A 61 6.87 -5.42 6.52
C LEU A 61 5.60 -4.96 7.23
N ALA A 62 5.18 -5.71 8.25
CA ALA A 62 4.30 -5.25 9.32
C ALA A 62 5.06 -5.38 10.64
N GLY A 63 5.53 -4.25 11.19
CA GLY A 63 6.59 -4.27 12.21
C GLY A 63 7.84 -4.99 11.68
N ASP A 64 8.31 -6.01 12.39
CA ASP A 64 9.46 -6.83 11.99
C ASP A 64 9.10 -8.06 11.15
N VAL A 65 7.82 -8.24 10.80
CA VAL A 65 7.33 -9.42 10.08
C VAL A 65 7.26 -9.14 8.59
N ALA A 66 7.95 -9.96 7.78
CA ALA A 66 7.89 -9.88 6.34
C ALA A 66 6.54 -10.34 5.77
N LEU A 67 6.03 -9.57 4.81
CA LEU A 67 4.73 -9.81 4.16
C LEU A 67 4.91 -10.36 2.74
N LEU A 68 3.84 -11.00 2.25
CA LEU A 68 3.72 -11.48 0.86
C LEU A 68 4.06 -10.35 -0.13
N GLY A 69 4.84 -10.68 -1.16
CA GLY A 69 5.28 -9.70 -2.16
C GLY A 69 6.60 -9.01 -1.84
N THR A 70 7.27 -9.42 -0.76
CA THR A 70 8.73 -9.22 -0.58
C THR A 70 9.46 -10.02 -1.65
N TYR A 71 10.34 -9.40 -2.44
CA TYR A 71 11.04 -10.06 -3.54
C TYR A 71 12.41 -9.44 -3.84
N LEU A 72 13.23 -10.20 -4.56
CA LEU A 72 14.46 -9.76 -5.20
C LEU A 72 14.44 -10.26 -6.64
N ARG A 73 14.61 -9.34 -7.60
CA ARG A 73 14.53 -9.63 -9.03
C ARG A 73 15.68 -8.98 -9.77
N TYR A 74 16.37 -9.76 -10.59
CA TYR A 74 17.43 -9.29 -11.45
C TYR A 74 17.04 -9.47 -12.91
N HIS A 75 17.29 -8.41 -13.68
CA HIS A 75 17.07 -8.35 -15.12
C HIS A 75 18.40 -8.19 -15.84
N GLN A 76 18.63 -9.00 -16.88
CA GLN A 76 19.75 -8.82 -17.81
C GLN A 76 19.33 -9.26 -19.20
N LYS A 77 19.25 -8.31 -20.14
CA LYS A 77 18.86 -8.49 -21.56
C LYS A 77 17.70 -9.48 -21.78
N ASP A 78 18.00 -10.78 -21.85
CA ASP A 78 17.05 -11.87 -22.15
C ASP A 78 16.74 -12.80 -20.96
N ARG A 79 17.19 -12.45 -19.75
CA ARG A 79 17.04 -13.28 -18.55
C ARG A 79 16.47 -12.47 -17.39
N ILE A 80 15.44 -13.03 -16.77
CA ILE A 80 14.88 -12.56 -15.50
C ILE A 80 15.08 -13.68 -14.49
N VAL A 81 15.62 -13.33 -13.32
CA VAL A 81 15.71 -14.24 -12.18
C VAL A 81 15.07 -13.56 -10.98
N GLU A 82 14.19 -14.27 -10.30
CA GLU A 82 13.43 -13.74 -9.17
C GLU A 82 13.41 -14.76 -8.03
N THR A 83 13.42 -14.24 -6.80
CA THR A 83 12.95 -14.95 -5.62
C THR A 83 11.96 -14.06 -4.88
N LYS A 84 10.87 -14.65 -4.37
CA LYS A 84 9.80 -13.94 -3.67
C LYS A 84 9.29 -14.74 -2.47
N LEU A 85 8.79 -14.04 -1.46
CA LEU A 85 8.13 -14.65 -0.32
C LEU A 85 6.73 -15.11 -0.76
N GLY A 86 6.50 -16.42 -0.68
CA GLY A 86 5.22 -17.08 -0.96
C GLY A 86 4.24 -17.00 0.22
N ALA A 87 2.99 -17.37 -0.05
CA ALA A 87 1.90 -17.32 0.93
C ALA A 87 2.08 -18.29 2.11
N ASP A 88 2.91 -19.33 1.94
CA ASP A 88 3.28 -20.27 2.99
C ASP A 88 4.45 -19.77 3.86
N ASN A 89 4.80 -18.48 3.74
CA ASN A 89 5.97 -17.87 4.33
C ASN A 89 7.28 -18.59 3.95
N LYS A 90 7.33 -19.19 2.76
CA LYS A 90 8.56 -19.75 2.19
C LYS A 90 8.94 -19.00 0.93
N TRP A 91 10.25 -18.88 0.71
CA TRP A 91 10.77 -18.33 -0.52
C TRP A 91 10.59 -19.34 -1.66
N ASP A 92 10.15 -18.85 -2.82
CA ASP A 92 9.83 -19.70 -3.96
C ASP A 92 11.03 -20.61 -4.31
N SER A 93 10.77 -21.91 -4.37
CA SER A 93 11.77 -23.01 -4.35
C SER A 93 12.73 -23.09 -5.55
N GLY A 94 12.76 -22.06 -6.41
CA GLY A 94 13.56 -22.00 -7.63
C GLY A 94 15.04 -21.65 -7.44
N ILE A 95 15.49 -21.26 -6.23
CA ILE A 95 16.92 -21.10 -5.92
C ILE A 95 17.25 -21.71 -4.56
N THR A 96 17.36 -23.03 -4.53
CA THR A 96 17.65 -23.85 -3.33
C THR A 96 19.15 -24.03 -3.05
N SER A 97 20.00 -23.03 -3.34
CA SER A 97 21.25 -22.90 -2.57
C SER A 97 21.81 -21.49 -2.63
N ARG A 98 22.30 -21.04 -1.48
CA ARG A 98 23.11 -19.84 -1.27
C ARG A 98 24.27 -19.73 -2.28
N LYS A 99 24.93 -20.86 -2.49
CA LYS A 99 25.97 -21.08 -3.49
C LYS A 99 25.51 -20.71 -4.90
N ASN A 100 24.26 -20.95 -5.28
CA ASN A 100 23.75 -20.62 -6.60
C ASN A 100 23.44 -19.14 -6.75
N ILE A 101 22.84 -18.45 -5.77
CA ILE A 101 22.62 -16.99 -5.85
C ILE A 101 23.97 -16.28 -5.93
N THR A 102 24.89 -16.60 -5.02
CA THR A 102 26.19 -15.96 -4.94
C THR A 102 27.13 -16.31 -6.09
N ASN A 103 27.29 -17.59 -6.46
CA ASN A 103 28.16 -17.95 -7.60
C ASN A 103 27.60 -17.42 -8.91
N TRP A 104 26.28 -17.33 -9.05
CA TRP A 104 25.64 -16.74 -10.21
C TRP A 104 25.87 -15.23 -10.29
N PHE A 105 25.66 -14.50 -9.18
CA PHE A 105 25.99 -13.07 -9.08
C PHE A 105 27.48 -12.80 -9.37
N CYS A 106 28.39 -13.57 -8.75
CA CYS A 106 29.84 -13.50 -8.98
C CYS A 106 30.26 -13.88 -10.41
N SER A 107 29.49 -14.74 -11.11
CA SER A 107 29.78 -15.15 -12.49
C SER A 107 29.38 -14.13 -13.55
N ILE A 108 28.45 -13.23 -13.22
CA ILE A 108 27.93 -12.19 -14.13
C ILE A 108 28.66 -10.86 -13.91
N CYS A 109 29.06 -10.56 -12.67
CA CYS A 109 29.80 -9.36 -12.34
C CYS A 109 30.72 -9.61 -11.13
N PRO A 110 32.05 -9.68 -11.30
CA PRO A 110 32.95 -9.82 -10.17
C PRO A 110 32.96 -8.51 -9.38
N PHE A 111 32.41 -8.60 -8.16
CA PHE A 111 32.33 -7.54 -7.17
C PHE A 111 33.69 -6.95 -6.82
N ASP A 112 33.71 -5.68 -6.38
CA ASP A 112 34.80 -5.22 -5.54
C ASP A 112 34.59 -5.87 -4.16
N VAL A 113 35.55 -6.71 -3.79
CA VAL A 113 35.38 -7.86 -2.88
C VAL A 113 35.06 -7.44 -1.43
N ASP A 114 35.29 -6.17 -1.11
CA ASP A 114 35.31 -5.64 0.26
C ASP A 114 34.14 -4.69 0.58
N ALA A 115 33.28 -4.35 -0.38
CA ALA A 115 32.24 -3.31 -0.20
C ALA A 115 30.77 -3.75 -0.41
N ASP A 116 30.49 -4.96 -0.91
CA ASP A 116 29.14 -5.32 -1.36
C ASP A 116 28.29 -6.11 -0.31
N PRO A 117 27.12 -5.59 0.11
CA PRO A 117 26.18 -6.25 1.02
C PRO A 117 25.74 -7.65 0.56
N ILE A 118 25.71 -7.89 -0.77
CA ILE A 118 25.34 -9.17 -1.37
C ILE A 118 26.33 -10.28 -0.98
N ARG A 119 27.57 -9.97 -0.56
CA ARG A 119 28.50 -10.97 -0.05
C ARG A 119 28.14 -11.49 1.35
N ARG A 120 27.33 -10.78 2.16
CA ARG A 120 26.78 -11.39 3.40
C ARG A 120 25.87 -12.58 3.07
N LEU A 121 25.25 -12.54 1.89
CA LEU A 121 24.53 -13.68 1.35
C LEU A 121 25.47 -14.82 0.89
N ALA A 122 26.79 -14.69 0.87
CA ALA A 122 27.74 -15.65 0.25
C ALA A 122 28.36 -16.71 1.18
N SER A 123 28.39 -16.48 2.50
CA SER A 123 29.28 -17.24 3.39
C SER A 123 28.65 -18.50 4.02
N ASN A 124 28.78 -19.65 3.34
CA ASN A 124 28.54 -21.05 3.76
C ASN A 124 27.23 -21.68 3.27
N ASP A 125 27.24 -22.99 3.01
CA ASP A 125 26.14 -23.86 2.51
C ASP A 125 24.90 -23.95 3.44
N GLU A 126 24.63 -22.91 4.22
CA GLU A 126 23.46 -22.79 5.09
C GLU A 126 22.25 -22.25 4.33
N THR A 127 21.09 -22.90 4.53
CA THR A 127 19.77 -22.34 4.20
C THR A 127 19.54 -21.07 5.02
N PHE A 128 19.18 -19.97 4.35
CA PHE A 128 18.76 -18.75 5.04
C PHE A 128 17.49 -18.99 5.84
N SER A 129 17.42 -18.46 7.05
CA SER A 129 16.13 -18.18 7.66
C SER A 129 15.46 -17.03 6.91
N ASN A 130 14.13 -16.96 6.97
CA ASN A 130 13.38 -15.85 6.36
C ASN A 130 13.90 -14.48 6.81
N GLY A 131 14.26 -14.34 8.10
CA GLY A 131 14.80 -13.10 8.66
C GLY A 131 16.12 -12.67 8.03
N GLN A 132 17.03 -13.60 7.71
CA GLN A 132 18.33 -13.26 7.11
C GLN A 132 18.21 -12.75 5.67
N LEU A 133 17.29 -13.31 4.87
CA LEU A 133 17.05 -12.84 3.50
C LEU A 133 16.35 -11.47 3.49
N VAL A 134 15.39 -11.28 4.40
CA VAL A 134 14.73 -9.99 4.63
C VAL A 134 15.76 -8.92 5.03
N GLN A 135 16.65 -9.23 5.98
CA GLN A 135 17.72 -8.32 6.38
C GLN A 135 18.66 -7.99 5.21
N SER A 136 18.98 -8.97 4.37
CA SER A 136 19.88 -8.74 3.22
C SER A 136 19.24 -7.86 2.15
N ILE A 137 17.93 -8.01 1.90
CA ILE A 137 17.18 -7.11 1.01
C ILE A 137 17.15 -5.70 1.62
N ALA A 138 16.92 -5.59 2.94
CA ALA A 138 16.96 -4.31 3.65
C ALA A 138 18.34 -3.64 3.54
N ASP A 139 19.42 -4.40 3.73
CA ASP A 139 20.80 -3.92 3.60
C ASP A 139 21.10 -3.44 2.17
N ILE A 140 20.66 -4.19 1.15
CA ILE A 140 20.74 -3.79 -0.27
C ILE A 140 20.05 -2.44 -0.44
N ILE A 141 18.78 -2.33 -0.07
CA ILE A 141 18.00 -1.09 -0.19
C ILE A 141 18.68 0.09 0.54
N ALA A 142 19.22 -0.14 1.74
CA ALA A 142 19.86 0.90 2.54
C ALA A 142 21.23 1.35 1.99
N SER A 143 21.91 0.49 1.21
CA SER A 143 23.26 0.74 0.71
C SER A 143 23.31 1.56 -0.58
N PHE A 144 22.16 1.76 -1.24
CA PHE A 144 22.10 2.55 -2.46
C PHE A 144 21.77 4.02 -2.19
N PRO A 145 22.23 4.94 -3.06
CA PRO A 145 21.78 6.33 -3.01
C PRO A 145 20.25 6.36 -3.02
N LYS A 146 19.66 7.31 -2.30
CA LYS A 146 18.18 7.45 -2.14
C LYS A 146 17.42 7.68 -3.45
N GLU A 147 18.06 7.52 -4.60
CA GLU A 147 17.49 7.66 -5.93
C GLU A 147 16.81 6.34 -6.34
N ASN A 148 15.61 6.43 -6.90
CA ASN A 148 14.75 5.32 -7.32
C ASN A 148 14.27 4.40 -6.18
N VAL A 149 14.20 4.93 -4.95
CA VAL A 149 13.62 4.22 -3.81
C VAL A 149 12.18 4.68 -3.62
N ARG A 150 11.23 3.76 -3.79
CA ARG A 150 9.83 3.97 -3.45
C ARG A 150 9.54 3.38 -2.08
N THR A 151 8.87 4.14 -1.22
CA THR A 151 8.38 3.66 0.08
C THR A 151 6.89 3.90 0.15
N ASP A 152 6.11 2.83 0.37
CA ASP A 152 4.68 2.94 0.68
C ASP A 152 4.50 2.69 2.18
N SER A 153 3.90 3.64 2.89
CA SER A 153 3.61 3.58 4.32
C SER A 153 2.09 3.56 4.52
N VAL A 154 1.59 2.58 5.26
CA VAL A 154 0.15 2.36 5.46
C VAL A 154 -0.23 2.53 6.92
N PHE A 155 -1.30 3.28 7.15
CA PHE A 155 -1.92 3.48 8.45
C PHE A 155 -3.39 3.05 8.38
N TYR A 156 -3.88 2.42 9.44
CA TYR A 156 -5.28 2.00 9.56
C TYR A 156 -5.96 2.73 10.71
N ASN A 157 -7.25 3.00 10.52
CA ASN A 157 -8.17 3.39 11.59
C ASN A 157 -9.38 2.45 11.59
N GLN A 158 -9.76 2.00 12.78
CA GLN A 158 -10.91 1.12 12.97
C GLN A 158 -12.14 1.95 13.29
N ASN A 159 -13.25 1.66 12.63
CA ASN A 159 -14.54 2.33 12.81
C ASN A 159 -14.50 3.83 12.45
N PRO A 160 -14.12 4.21 11.22
CA PRO A 160 -14.27 5.59 10.77
C PRO A 160 -15.76 6.02 10.83
N GLU A 161 -16.00 7.20 11.37
CA GLU A 161 -17.34 7.80 11.49
C GLU A 161 -17.71 8.55 10.20
N ILE A 162 -17.92 7.81 9.11
CA ILE A 162 -18.21 8.39 7.79
C ILE A 162 -19.60 7.94 7.35
N TYR A 163 -20.55 8.87 7.43
CA TYR A 163 -21.99 8.64 7.26
C TYR A 163 -22.48 9.14 5.91
N GLU A 164 -21.79 10.08 5.26
CA GLU A 164 -22.29 10.66 4.01
C GLU A 164 -22.33 9.65 2.84
N VAL A 165 -21.50 8.60 2.90
CA VAL A 165 -21.53 7.49 1.93
C VAL A 165 -22.60 6.46 2.27
N THR A 166 -22.83 6.26 3.57
CA THR A 166 -23.78 5.30 4.12
C THR A 166 -24.80 6.06 4.93
N ASP A 167 -25.85 6.54 4.26
CA ASP A 167 -27.04 7.09 4.89
C ASP A 167 -27.38 6.43 6.21
N ASP A 168 -28.06 7.17 7.11
CA ASP A 168 -28.72 6.64 8.31
C ASP A 168 -29.25 5.23 8.04
N ILE A 169 -28.42 4.24 8.39
CA ILE A 169 -28.63 2.88 7.96
C ILE A 169 -29.91 2.49 8.67
N ALA A 170 -30.92 2.05 7.90
CA ALA A 170 -32.16 1.60 8.52
C ALA A 170 -31.81 0.59 9.62
N GLY A 171 -32.59 0.51 10.70
CA GLY A 171 -32.23 -0.34 11.85
C GLY A 171 -32.01 -1.83 11.52
N ASP A 172 -32.32 -2.26 10.30
CA ASP A 172 -32.02 -3.59 9.73
C ASP A 172 -30.70 -3.69 8.95
N GLY A 173 -29.87 -2.64 8.92
CA GLY A 173 -28.55 -2.63 8.31
C GLY A 173 -28.55 -2.38 6.80
N LYS A 174 -29.64 -1.92 6.19
CA LYS A 174 -29.81 -1.91 4.72
C LYS A 174 -29.85 -0.53 4.08
N VAL A 175 -29.24 -0.41 2.90
CA VAL A 175 -29.24 0.77 2.01
C VAL A 175 -29.72 0.37 0.63
N ARG A 176 -30.39 1.29 -0.07
CA ARG A 176 -30.87 1.06 -1.44
C ARG A 176 -29.99 1.80 -2.44
N ILE A 177 -29.51 1.06 -3.44
CA ILE A 177 -28.76 1.65 -4.56
C ILE A 177 -29.52 1.29 -5.83
N ASP A 178 -29.99 2.30 -6.55
CA ASP A 178 -31.01 2.17 -7.60
C ASP A 178 -32.26 1.39 -7.10
N ASN A 179 -32.53 0.22 -7.70
CA ASN A 179 -33.60 -0.70 -7.34
C ASN A 179 -33.14 -1.86 -6.44
N GLY A 180 -31.84 -1.99 -6.19
CA GLY A 180 -31.28 -3.05 -5.35
C GLY A 180 -31.25 -2.67 -3.88
N LEU A 181 -31.49 -3.64 -3.01
CA LEU A 181 -31.35 -3.50 -1.57
C LEU A 181 -30.07 -4.22 -1.12
N TYR A 182 -29.27 -3.56 -0.31
CA TYR A 182 -27.93 -4.01 0.10
C TYR A 182 -27.81 -3.94 1.62
N ARG A 183 -27.17 -4.92 2.26
CA ARG A 183 -26.86 -4.87 3.70
C ARG A 183 -25.41 -4.42 3.89
N ILE A 184 -25.16 -3.47 4.78
CA ILE A 184 -23.82 -2.88 5.01
C ILE A 184 -23.20 -3.42 6.32
N GLY A 185 -21.89 -3.67 6.30
CA GLY A 185 -21.07 -4.11 7.44
C GLY A 185 -20.11 -3.04 7.97
N GLY A 186 -19.28 -3.41 8.96
CA GLY A 186 -18.34 -2.49 9.63
C GLY A 186 -17.30 -1.87 8.69
N THR A 187 -16.80 -0.70 9.06
CA THR A 187 -15.89 0.12 8.24
C THR A 187 -14.46 0.04 8.75
N GLU A 188 -13.51 -0.03 7.81
CA GLU A 188 -12.09 0.21 8.06
C GLU A 188 -11.62 1.30 7.10
N SER A 189 -10.94 2.31 7.63
CA SER A 189 -10.25 3.30 6.79
C SER A 189 -8.75 3.02 6.78
N LYS A 190 -8.16 3.28 5.61
CA LYS A 190 -6.75 3.07 5.31
C LYS A 190 -6.20 4.34 4.70
N LEU A 191 -5.08 4.82 5.24
CA LEU A 191 -4.29 5.90 4.65
C LEU A 191 -2.94 5.34 4.19
N GLU A 192 -2.69 5.38 2.88
CA GLU A 192 -1.44 4.97 2.24
C GLU A 192 -0.70 6.19 1.71
N ILE A 193 0.57 6.30 2.07
CA ILE A 193 1.45 7.40 1.69
C ILE A 193 2.59 6.81 0.87
N VAL A 194 2.70 7.25 -0.37
CA VAL A 194 3.75 6.83 -1.30
C VAL A 194 4.81 7.91 -1.40
N GLU A 195 6.02 7.56 -1.01
CA GLU A 195 7.21 8.37 -1.13
C GLU A 195 8.09 7.86 -2.27
N LEU A 196 8.63 8.78 -3.08
CA LEU A 196 9.73 8.50 -3.99
C LEU A 196 10.93 9.31 -3.52
N ASN A 197 12.04 8.65 -3.23
CA ASN A 197 13.27 9.26 -2.73
C ASN A 197 13.03 10.11 -1.47
N ARG A 198 12.13 9.64 -0.57
CA ARG A 198 11.67 10.35 0.65
C ARG A 198 10.89 11.64 0.41
N LEU A 199 10.32 11.78 -0.79
CA LEU A 199 9.39 12.85 -1.11
C LEU A 199 8.00 12.23 -1.28
N PRO A 200 6.98 12.65 -0.51
CA PRO A 200 5.62 12.16 -0.71
C PRO A 200 5.12 12.59 -2.10
N VAL A 201 4.85 11.61 -2.95
CA VAL A 201 4.38 11.83 -4.33
C VAL A 201 2.91 11.48 -4.51
N LYS A 202 2.34 10.71 -3.57
CA LYS A 202 0.92 10.38 -3.58
C LYS A 202 0.44 10.04 -2.17
N VAL A 203 -0.75 10.52 -1.81
CA VAL A 203 -1.50 10.10 -0.62
C VAL A 203 -2.81 9.47 -1.11
N ARG A 204 -3.15 8.31 -0.56
CA ARG A 204 -4.40 7.61 -0.85
C ARG A 204 -5.11 7.30 0.44
N TYR A 205 -6.28 7.86 0.61
CA TYR A 205 -7.20 7.50 1.68
C TYR A 205 -8.30 6.62 1.10
N SER A 206 -8.59 5.49 1.73
CA SER A 206 -9.65 4.60 1.26
C SER A 206 -10.44 4.02 2.42
N ILE A 207 -11.75 3.90 2.23
CA ILE A 207 -12.63 3.14 3.12
C ILE A 207 -13.19 1.99 2.32
N SER A 208 -13.14 0.81 2.91
CA SER A 208 -13.88 -0.34 2.41
C SER A 208 -15.04 -0.61 3.35
N THR A 209 -16.24 -0.55 2.80
CA THR A 209 -17.47 -0.91 3.52
C THR A 209 -18.01 -2.20 2.92
N PRO A 210 -17.94 -3.33 3.64
CA PRO A 210 -18.52 -4.59 3.20
C PRO A 210 -20.02 -4.41 2.94
N TYR A 211 -20.52 -5.05 1.89
CA TYR A 211 -21.96 -5.15 1.66
C TYR A 211 -22.36 -6.50 1.06
N GLU A 212 -23.62 -6.86 1.26
CA GLU A 212 -24.24 -8.08 0.73
C GLU A 212 -25.38 -7.73 -0.23
N HIS A 213 -25.44 -8.41 -1.38
CA HIS A 213 -26.58 -8.38 -2.30
C HIS A 213 -26.95 -9.82 -2.68
N ASP A 214 -28.20 -10.21 -2.40
CA ASP A 214 -28.74 -11.54 -2.70
C ASP A 214 -27.82 -12.71 -2.23
N GLY A 215 -27.23 -12.58 -1.04
CA GLY A 215 -26.32 -13.57 -0.47
C GLY A 215 -24.87 -13.53 -0.97
N ILE A 216 -24.51 -12.55 -1.82
CA ILE A 216 -23.14 -12.37 -2.31
C ILE A 216 -22.49 -11.18 -1.59
N GLU A 217 -21.43 -11.46 -0.83
CA GLU A 217 -20.62 -10.46 -0.13
C GLU A 217 -19.60 -9.80 -1.07
N THR A 218 -19.42 -8.50 -0.89
CA THR A 218 -18.51 -7.65 -1.67
C THR A 218 -18.27 -6.35 -0.87
N SER A 219 -17.71 -5.29 -1.47
CA SER A 219 -17.41 -4.05 -0.77
C SER A 219 -17.61 -2.81 -1.62
N MET A 220 -18.10 -1.76 -0.96
CA MET A 220 -18.18 -0.41 -1.47
C MET A 220 -16.89 0.30 -1.07
N ILE A 221 -16.30 1.00 -2.02
CA ILE A 221 -15.00 1.64 -1.88
C ILE A 221 -15.20 3.15 -2.00
N LEU A 222 -14.89 3.86 -0.93
CA LEU A 222 -14.57 5.27 -0.98
C LEU A 222 -13.07 5.42 -1.16
N ASP A 223 -12.63 6.23 -2.10
CA ASP A 223 -11.21 6.42 -2.40
C ASP A 223 -10.93 7.90 -2.68
N VAL A 224 -10.00 8.45 -1.93
CA VAL A 224 -9.43 9.78 -2.11
C VAL A 224 -7.98 9.61 -2.52
N THR A 225 -7.61 10.17 -3.67
CA THR A 225 -6.22 10.20 -4.13
C THR A 225 -5.76 11.64 -4.26
N ILE A 226 -4.64 11.97 -3.63
CA ILE A 226 -3.97 13.27 -3.74
C ILE A 226 -2.60 13.02 -4.38
N GLY A 227 -2.36 13.65 -5.53
CA GLY A 227 -1.07 13.56 -6.23
C GLY A 227 -0.05 14.57 -5.71
N ALA A 228 1.19 14.47 -6.21
CA ALA A 228 2.32 15.34 -5.84
C ALA A 228 2.05 16.85 -6.00
N LEU A 229 1.13 17.22 -6.89
CA LEU A 229 0.73 18.62 -7.12
C LEU A 229 -0.36 19.11 -6.15
N GLY A 230 -0.71 18.31 -5.13
CA GLY A 230 -1.76 18.62 -4.16
C GLY A 230 -3.18 18.54 -4.72
N LYS A 231 -3.35 18.14 -5.99
CA LYS A 231 -4.66 17.93 -6.60
C LYS A 231 -5.25 16.60 -6.11
N GLY A 232 -6.38 16.70 -5.42
CA GLY A 232 -7.15 15.58 -4.93
C GLY A 232 -8.30 15.18 -5.87
N ALA A 233 -8.59 13.88 -5.93
CA ALA A 233 -9.77 13.32 -6.55
C ALA A 233 -10.45 12.36 -5.57
N LEU A 234 -11.78 12.47 -5.49
CA LEU A 234 -12.68 11.64 -4.72
C LEU A 234 -13.41 10.71 -5.68
N SER A 235 -13.45 9.43 -5.35
CA SER A 235 -14.30 8.47 -6.04
C SER A 235 -15.01 7.59 -5.02
N CYS A 236 -16.27 7.30 -5.29
CA CYS A 236 -17.03 6.35 -4.51
C CYS A 236 -17.65 5.34 -5.47
N HIS A 237 -17.43 4.05 -5.24
CA HIS A 237 -17.84 3.01 -6.17
C HIS A 237 -18.01 1.64 -5.52
N PHE A 238 -18.71 0.76 -6.20
CA PHE A 238 -18.79 -0.66 -5.84
C PHE A 238 -18.76 -1.53 -7.10
N TYR A 239 -18.46 -2.81 -6.93
CA TYR A 239 -18.50 -3.79 -8.02
C TYR A 239 -19.76 -4.63 -7.93
N ASN A 240 -20.56 -4.67 -9.00
CA ASN A 240 -21.74 -5.53 -9.07
C ASN A 240 -21.33 -7.01 -8.86
N PRO A 241 -21.87 -7.71 -7.86
CA PRO A 241 -21.45 -9.07 -7.53
C PRO A 241 -21.79 -10.10 -8.62
N VAL A 242 -22.84 -9.87 -9.43
CA VAL A 242 -23.30 -10.81 -10.47
C VAL A 242 -22.55 -10.62 -11.79
N GLY A 243 -21.93 -9.45 -12.02
CA GLY A 243 -21.31 -9.12 -13.32
C GLY A 243 -19.93 -8.45 -13.25
N GLY A 244 -19.37 -8.23 -12.05
CA GLY A 244 -18.07 -7.60 -11.82
C GLY A 244 -17.93 -6.17 -12.32
N ARG A 245 -19.02 -5.53 -12.77
CA ARG A 245 -18.97 -4.17 -13.33
C ARG A 245 -18.87 -3.15 -12.20
N ARG A 246 -17.93 -2.23 -12.32
CA ARG A 246 -17.80 -1.07 -11.44
C ARG A 246 -18.98 -0.11 -11.65
N HIS A 247 -19.59 0.32 -10.56
CA HIS A 247 -20.61 1.36 -10.51
C HIS A 247 -20.11 2.48 -9.61
N ASN A 248 -19.99 3.70 -10.14
CA ASN A 248 -19.65 4.86 -9.32
C ASN A 248 -20.93 5.48 -8.75
N ILE A 249 -20.85 5.91 -7.51
CA ILE A 249 -21.92 6.57 -6.78
C ILE A 249 -21.50 7.99 -6.43
N THR A 250 -22.49 8.88 -6.39
CA THR A 250 -22.31 10.27 -6.00
C THR A 250 -22.73 10.38 -4.54
N PRO A 251 -21.89 10.95 -3.65
CA PRO A 251 -22.34 11.36 -2.33
C PRO A 251 -23.47 12.40 -2.46
N LYS A 252 -24.36 12.50 -1.46
CA LYS A 252 -25.47 13.46 -1.51
C LYS A 252 -24.96 14.87 -1.27
N ASP A 253 -24.04 15.01 -0.33
CA ASP A 253 -23.33 16.22 0.01
C ASP A 253 -21.82 15.96 0.04
N ILE A 254 -21.16 16.30 -1.07
CA ILE A 254 -19.71 16.17 -1.19
C ILE A 254 -18.95 16.96 -0.11
N ARG A 255 -19.47 18.09 0.36
CA ARG A 255 -18.78 18.92 1.38
C ARG A 255 -18.86 18.29 2.76
N GLN A 256 -19.99 17.66 3.07
CA GLN A 256 -20.15 16.89 4.29
C GLN A 256 -19.18 15.70 4.29
N LEU A 257 -19.12 14.94 3.20
CA LEU A 257 -18.19 13.83 3.05
C LEU A 257 -16.74 14.26 3.20
N GLU A 258 -16.35 15.36 2.54
CA GLU A 258 -15.01 15.91 2.68
C GLU A 258 -14.66 16.22 4.14
N ARG A 259 -15.59 16.79 4.91
CA ARG A 259 -15.38 17.07 6.34
C ARG A 259 -15.18 15.79 7.15
N GLU A 260 -16.03 14.78 6.96
CA GLU A 260 -15.93 13.50 7.68
C GLU A 260 -14.62 12.76 7.36
N ILE A 261 -14.13 12.84 6.11
CA ILE A 261 -12.81 12.29 5.74
C ILE A 261 -11.68 13.02 6.47
N ILE A 262 -11.73 14.35 6.56
CA ILE A 262 -10.72 15.12 7.31
C ILE A 262 -10.74 14.72 8.78
N GLU A 263 -11.92 14.67 9.40
CA GLU A 263 -12.10 14.29 10.80
C GLU A 263 -11.53 12.90 11.08
N ASP A 264 -11.77 11.92 10.21
CA ASP A 264 -11.21 10.57 10.33
C ASP A 264 -9.68 10.54 10.17
N VAL A 265 -9.13 11.24 9.17
CA VAL A 265 -7.67 11.31 8.96
C VAL A 265 -6.97 12.02 10.12
N GLU A 266 -7.57 13.08 10.66
CA GLU A 266 -7.05 13.79 11.84
C GLU A 266 -7.15 12.94 13.10
N ALA A 267 -8.23 12.19 13.29
CA ALA A 267 -8.38 11.25 14.39
C ALA A 267 -7.34 10.12 14.31
N MET A 268 -7.12 9.56 13.12
CA MET A 268 -6.08 8.56 12.86
C MET A 268 -4.69 9.12 13.21
N ALA A 269 -4.39 10.35 12.78
CA ALA A 269 -3.14 11.01 13.13
C ALA A 269 -3.02 11.24 14.65
N ALA A 270 -4.06 11.74 15.30
CA ALA A 270 -4.06 11.98 16.73
C ALA A 270 -3.83 10.69 17.54
N ASP A 271 -4.52 9.60 17.19
CA ASP A 271 -4.38 8.29 17.82
C ASP A 271 -2.93 7.82 17.76
N LYS A 272 -2.35 7.71 16.56
CA LYS A 272 -0.97 7.21 16.37
C LYS A 272 0.08 8.11 17.00
N LEU A 273 -0.12 9.42 17.00
CA LEU A 273 0.81 10.37 17.61
C LEU A 273 0.68 10.42 19.14
N SER A 274 -0.48 10.11 19.69
CA SER A 274 -0.71 10.08 21.15
C SER A 274 -0.04 8.88 21.81
N ILE A 275 0.01 7.74 21.12
CA ILE A 275 0.67 6.51 21.60
C ILE A 275 2.17 6.75 21.84
N LEU A 276 2.81 7.63 21.05
CA LEU A 276 4.22 7.96 21.20
C LEU A 276 4.56 8.90 22.36
N LYS A 277 3.54 9.45 23.04
CA LYS A 277 3.72 10.32 24.22
C LYS A 277 3.61 9.55 25.55
N GLN A 278 3.38 8.24 25.53
CA GLN A 278 3.42 7.43 26.74
C GLN A 278 4.88 6.96 26.99
N PRO A 279 5.49 7.35 28.13
CA PRO A 279 6.90 7.06 28.43
C PRO A 279 7.17 5.58 28.77
#